data_AF-A0A1E1X712-F1
#
_entry.id   AF-A0A1E1X712-F1
#
_cell.length_a   1.000
_cell.length_b   1.000
_cell.length_c   1.000
_cell.angle_alpha   90.00
_cell.angle_beta   90.00
_cell.angle_gamma   90.00
#
_symmetry.space_group_name_H-M   'P 1'
#
loop_
_entity.id
_entity.type
_entity.pdbx_description
1 polymer ?
#
loop_
_entity_poly.entity_id
_entity_poly.type
_entity_poly.pdbx_seq_one_letter_code
_entity_poly.pdbx_strand_id
1 'polypeptide(L)'
;DWSNYVREVCCVELSEQPPMGGPGEEVQVDECLMRGKRKANRGRLLSGDNVPPHRQKNYGGVVDRGPWVFGMVWIATKELRLFKVDRRDAATLGAIIAANVQPGTTVVSDEWAAYQCVPGLLDSNGVNLNLTHKTVNHSLLFVDPVTGAHTLNIESCWRKAKGQLIRSGRKLTPQLMESHLAWLWWLSVNGKDRCKDPFLRLMEVIAKHYAM
;
A
#
# COMPACT_ATOMS: atom_id res chain seq x y z
N ASP A 1 -25.93 -4.71 0.30
CA ASP A 1 -25.31 -3.45 -0.18
C ASP A 1 -24.52 -3.78 -1.44
N TRP A 2 -25.00 -3.36 -2.61
CA TRP A 2 -24.42 -3.71 -3.92
C TRP A 2 -22.94 -3.28 -4.05
N SER A 3 -22.54 -2.22 -3.35
CA SER A 3 -21.16 -1.74 -3.35
C SER A 3 -20.17 -2.73 -2.70
N ASN A 4 -20.62 -3.60 -1.80
CA ASN A 4 -19.74 -4.61 -1.20
C ASN A 4 -19.46 -5.76 -2.16
N TYR A 5 -20.48 -6.19 -2.91
CA TYR A 5 -20.38 -7.23 -3.94
C TYR A 5 -19.40 -6.85 -5.05
N VAL A 6 -19.47 -5.60 -5.52
CA VAL A 6 -18.50 -5.05 -6.49
C VAL A 6 -17.07 -5.15 -5.97
N ARG A 7 -16.84 -4.83 -4.69
CA ARG A 7 -15.50 -4.89 -4.10
C ARG A 7 -15.01 -6.32 -3.91
N GLU A 8 -15.89 -7.24 -3.57
CA GLU A 8 -15.57 -8.67 -3.45
C GLU A 8 -15.09 -9.25 -4.77
N VAL A 9 -15.81 -8.96 -5.87
CA VAL A 9 -15.41 -9.34 -7.23
C VAL A 9 -14.04 -8.76 -7.59
N CYS A 10 -13.79 -7.48 -7.24
CA CYS A 10 -12.47 -6.87 -7.40
C CYS A 10 -11.40 -7.60 -6.57
N CYS A 11 -11.66 -7.99 -5.32
CA CYS A 11 -10.69 -8.72 -4.49
C CYS A 11 -10.26 -10.03 -5.15
N VAL A 12 -11.20 -10.78 -5.74
CA VAL A 12 -10.92 -12.05 -6.41
C VAL A 12 -10.00 -11.84 -7.61
N GLU A 13 -10.35 -10.90 -8.50
CA GLU A 13 -9.50 -10.56 -9.65
C GLU A 13 -8.11 -10.05 -9.23
N LEU A 14 -8.04 -9.31 -8.12
CA LEU A 14 -6.76 -8.81 -7.60
C LEU A 14 -5.89 -9.92 -7.00
N SER A 15 -6.51 -10.99 -6.46
CA SER A 15 -5.77 -12.13 -5.91
C SER A 15 -5.03 -12.94 -6.99
N GLU A 16 -5.46 -12.82 -8.25
CA GLU A 16 -4.81 -13.44 -9.41
C GLU A 16 -3.77 -12.52 -10.09
N GLN A 17 -3.56 -11.30 -9.59
CA GLN A 17 -2.61 -10.37 -10.20
C GLN A 17 -1.17 -10.84 -10.02
N PRO A 18 -0.37 -10.86 -11.10
CA PRO A 18 1.02 -11.30 -11.02
C PRO A 18 1.84 -10.35 -10.13
N PRO A 19 2.96 -10.79 -9.52
CA PRO A 19 3.83 -9.90 -8.75
C PRO A 19 4.32 -8.71 -9.59
N MET A 20 4.53 -7.56 -8.93
CA MET A 20 4.98 -6.32 -9.55
C MET A 20 6.48 -6.32 -9.83
N GLY A 21 6.89 -5.49 -10.79
CA GLY A 21 8.31 -5.21 -11.05
C GLY A 21 8.95 -6.27 -11.95
N GLY A 22 10.24 -6.51 -11.72
CA GLY A 22 11.14 -7.32 -12.53
C GLY A 22 12.52 -6.69 -12.63
N PRO A 23 13.48 -7.35 -13.32
CA PRO A 23 14.80 -6.79 -13.54
C PRO A 23 14.75 -5.42 -14.22
N GLY A 24 15.38 -4.42 -13.59
CA GLY A 24 15.39 -3.03 -14.06
C GLY A 24 14.16 -2.20 -13.69
N GLU A 25 13.16 -2.79 -13.04
CA GLU A 25 11.96 -2.11 -12.57
C GLU A 25 12.10 -1.62 -11.12
N GLU A 26 11.28 -0.63 -10.76
CA GLU A 26 11.26 -0.03 -9.43
C GLU A 26 9.88 -0.15 -8.78
N VAL A 27 9.85 -0.57 -7.51
CA VAL A 27 8.65 -0.57 -6.65
C VAL A 27 8.95 0.26 -5.40
N GLN A 28 8.13 1.29 -5.16
CA GLN A 28 8.20 2.08 -3.92
C GLN A 28 7.27 1.48 -2.87
N VAL A 29 7.74 1.36 -1.63
CA VAL A 29 6.98 0.79 -0.50
C VAL A 29 6.99 1.75 0.69
N ASP A 30 5.90 1.76 1.45
CA ASP A 30 5.72 2.64 2.61
C ASP A 30 4.55 2.16 3.49
N GLU A 31 4.54 2.54 4.76
CA GLU A 31 3.45 2.28 5.69
C GLU A 31 2.71 3.57 6.04
N CYS A 32 1.38 3.48 6.03
CA CYS A 32 0.53 4.58 6.43
C CYS A 32 -0.38 4.18 7.59
N LEU A 33 -0.30 4.93 8.69
CA LEU A 33 -1.30 4.86 9.75
C LEU A 33 -2.60 5.49 9.23
N MET A 34 -3.69 4.71 9.27
CA MET A 34 -5.02 5.13 8.84
C MET A 34 -5.89 5.69 9.99
N ARG A 35 -5.25 6.22 11.05
CA ARG A 35 -5.89 7.02 12.10
C ARG A 35 -5.42 8.47 12.05
N GLY A 36 -6.30 9.40 12.42
CA GLY A 36 -6.02 10.83 12.54
C GLY A 36 -4.98 11.14 13.61
N LYS A 37 -3.69 10.98 13.29
CA LYS A 37 -2.62 11.70 13.98
C LYS A 37 -1.81 12.45 12.93
N ARG A 38 -1.67 13.76 13.15
CA ARG A 38 -0.89 14.63 12.27
C ARG A 38 0.60 14.22 12.32
N LYS A 39 1.24 14.01 11.17
CA LYS A 39 2.72 13.94 11.09
C LYS A 39 3.23 15.37 11.36
N ALA A 40 4.06 15.55 12.40
CA ALA A 40 4.64 16.84 12.79
C ALA A 40 3.61 18.00 13.01
N ASN A 41 2.39 17.71 13.48
CA ASN A 41 1.28 18.68 13.60
C ASN A 41 0.83 19.35 12.28
N ARG A 42 1.32 18.89 11.12
CA ARG A 42 0.91 19.37 9.79
C ARG A 42 -0.09 18.41 9.14
N GLY A 43 -1.05 18.95 8.40
CA GLY A 43 -2.11 18.20 7.71
C GLY A 43 -3.49 18.25 8.38
N ARG A 44 -4.53 17.86 7.62
CA ARG A 44 -5.95 17.89 8.02
C ARG A 44 -6.31 16.62 8.83
N LEU A 45 -7.04 16.80 9.93
CA LEU A 45 -7.57 15.70 10.75
C LEU A 45 -8.65 14.90 9.98
N LEU A 46 -8.80 13.62 10.28
CA LEU A 46 -9.78 12.73 9.63
C LEU A 46 -10.95 12.54 10.59
N SER A 47 -12.18 12.84 10.20
CA SER A 47 -13.40 12.92 11.06
C SER A 47 -13.75 11.71 11.96
N GLY A 48 -12.96 10.64 11.99
CA GLY A 48 -12.99 9.59 13.03
C GLY A 48 -12.09 9.89 14.24
N ASP A 49 -11.81 11.16 14.50
CA ASP A 49 -10.86 11.67 15.50
C ASP A 49 -11.30 11.40 16.96
N ASN A 50 -11.16 10.18 17.44
CA ASN A 50 -10.98 9.93 18.87
C ASN A 50 -9.50 9.99 19.19
N VAL A 51 -8.97 11.20 19.43
CA VAL A 51 -7.63 11.41 19.97
C VAL A 51 -7.75 11.42 21.50
N PRO A 52 -7.22 10.42 22.23
CA PRO A 52 -7.17 10.50 23.69
C PRO A 52 -6.35 11.73 24.11
N PRO A 53 -6.74 12.45 25.17
CA PRO A 53 -6.09 13.67 25.59
C PRO A 53 -4.83 13.33 26.40
N HIS A 54 -3.84 12.66 25.81
CA HIS A 54 -2.51 12.70 26.42
C HIS A 54 -1.40 12.43 25.41
N ARG A 55 -0.52 13.43 25.28
CA ARG A 55 0.83 13.24 24.76
C ARG A 55 1.55 12.29 25.72
N GLN A 56 1.88 11.10 25.24
CA GLN A 56 3.13 10.47 25.62
C GLN A 56 3.99 10.47 24.36
N LYS A 57 5.08 11.27 24.40
CA LYS A 57 6.33 10.86 23.73
C LYS A 57 6.59 9.42 24.20
N ASN A 58 7.15 8.53 23.38
CA ASN A 58 8.09 7.48 23.82
C ASN A 58 8.39 6.50 22.68
N TYR A 59 9.68 6.40 22.35
CA TYR A 59 10.29 5.27 21.66
C TYR A 59 10.17 4.02 22.55
N GLY A 60 9.83 2.87 21.96
CA GLY A 60 9.87 1.56 22.62
C GLY A 60 8.75 1.32 23.65
N GLY A 61 7.68 0.62 23.25
CA GLY A 61 6.79 -0.05 24.21
C GLY A 61 5.30 0.26 24.14
N VAL A 62 4.80 1.05 23.17
CA VAL A 62 3.35 1.22 22.98
C VAL A 62 2.83 0.17 22.01
N VAL A 63 1.81 -0.59 22.44
CA VAL A 63 1.03 -1.49 21.57
C VAL A 63 0.62 -0.71 20.32
N ASP A 64 1.09 -1.14 19.15
CA ASP A 64 0.91 -0.48 17.86
C ASP A 64 -0.57 -0.54 17.42
N ARG A 65 -1.42 0.32 18.01
CA ARG A 65 -2.87 0.27 17.79
C ARG A 65 -3.19 0.86 16.42
N GLY A 66 -3.16 0.00 15.40
CA GLY A 66 -3.53 0.29 14.01
C GLY A 66 -4.97 0.82 13.83
N PRO A 67 -5.51 0.86 12.60
CA PRO A 67 -5.04 0.07 11.47
C PRO A 67 -3.87 0.72 10.72
N TRP A 68 -2.85 -0.08 10.43
CA TRP A 68 -1.80 0.24 9.49
C TRP A 68 -2.16 -0.30 8.11
N VAL A 69 -1.74 0.42 7.09
CA VAL A 69 -1.81 -0.05 5.71
C VAL A 69 -0.41 0.03 5.14
N PHE A 70 0.07 -1.10 4.65
CA PHE A 70 1.29 -1.18 3.87
C PHE A 70 0.94 -0.99 2.40
N GLY A 71 1.65 -0.10 1.72
CA GLY A 71 1.41 0.24 0.33
C GLY A 71 2.62 -0.06 -0.52
N MET A 72 2.37 -0.38 -1.78
CA MET A 72 3.39 -0.62 -2.78
C MET A 72 2.95 0.02 -4.09
N VAL A 73 3.83 0.76 -4.76
CA VAL A 73 3.52 1.34 -6.07
C VAL A 73 4.60 0.95 -7.08
N TRP A 74 4.18 0.33 -8.17
CA TRP A 74 5.06 0.03 -9.30
C TRP A 74 5.25 1.29 -10.15
N ILE A 75 6.48 1.73 -10.31
CA ILE A 75 6.77 3.05 -10.90
C ILE A 75 6.43 3.13 -12.39
N ALA A 76 6.62 2.05 -13.15
CA ALA A 76 6.33 2.03 -14.58
C ALA A 76 4.83 2.14 -14.87
N THR A 77 4.00 1.34 -14.18
CA THR A 77 2.55 1.27 -14.45
C THR A 77 1.72 2.21 -13.56
N LYS A 78 2.29 2.64 -12.43
CA LYS A 78 1.60 3.27 -11.28
C LYS A 78 0.50 2.41 -10.67
N GLU A 79 0.56 1.10 -10.86
CA GLU A 79 -0.25 0.16 -10.08
C GLU A 79 0.06 0.35 -8.59
N LEU A 80 -0.98 0.46 -7.78
CA LEU A 80 -0.91 0.63 -6.34
C LEU A 80 -1.53 -0.59 -5.66
N ARG A 81 -0.75 -1.32 -4.86
CA ARG A 81 -1.24 -2.37 -3.96
C ARG A 81 -1.31 -1.86 -2.53
N LEU A 82 -2.36 -2.24 -1.82
CA LEU A 82 -2.62 -1.79 -0.45
C LEU A 82 -3.04 -2.97 0.42
N PHE A 83 -2.32 -3.18 1.52
CA PHE A 83 -2.52 -4.29 2.43
C PHE A 83 -2.76 -3.75 3.83
N LYS A 84 -3.89 -4.13 4.45
CA LYS A 84 -4.06 -3.90 5.88
C LYS A 84 -3.04 -4.78 6.62
N VAL A 85 -2.30 -4.19 7.54
CA VAL A 85 -1.40 -4.91 8.44
C VAL A 85 -1.72 -4.58 9.88
N ASP A 86 -1.82 -5.61 10.71
CA ASP A 86 -2.04 -5.43 12.15
C ASP A 86 -0.72 -5.13 12.89
N ARG A 87 0.40 -5.61 12.32
CA ARG A 87 1.77 -5.34 12.78
C ARG A 87 2.62 -4.98 11.57
N ARG A 88 3.44 -3.94 11.71
CA ARG A 88 4.37 -3.48 10.65
C ARG A 88 5.80 -3.96 10.88
N ASP A 89 6.00 -5.13 11.47
CA ASP A 89 7.36 -5.64 11.68
C ASP A 89 7.99 -6.17 10.38
N ALA A 90 9.32 -6.33 10.39
CA ALA A 90 10.10 -6.79 9.25
C ALA A 90 9.58 -8.12 8.67
N ALA A 91 9.14 -9.03 9.54
CA ALA A 91 8.59 -10.32 9.13
C ALA A 91 7.29 -10.15 8.33
N THR A 92 6.35 -9.34 8.84
CA THR A 92 5.07 -9.10 8.16
C THR A 92 5.27 -8.41 6.82
N LEU A 93 6.08 -7.34 6.79
CA LEU A 93 6.30 -6.55 5.57
C LEU A 93 7.13 -7.30 4.55
N GLY A 94 8.19 -7.99 5.01
CA GLY A 94 9.02 -8.84 4.16
C GLY A 94 8.23 -9.94 3.49
N ALA A 95 7.31 -10.60 4.21
CA ALA A 95 6.42 -11.61 3.63
C ALA A 95 5.50 -11.02 2.55
N ILE A 96 4.95 -9.83 2.77
CA ILE A 96 4.11 -9.17 1.76
C ILE A 96 4.94 -8.79 0.52
N ILE A 97 6.14 -8.24 0.70
CA ILE A 97 7.06 -7.90 -0.39
C ILE A 97 7.41 -9.16 -1.19
N ALA A 98 7.80 -10.25 -0.52
CA ALA A 98 8.19 -11.50 -1.16
C ALA A 98 7.05 -12.11 -1.99
N ALA A 99 5.80 -11.99 -1.53
CA ALA A 99 4.63 -12.48 -2.26
C ALA A 99 4.21 -11.59 -3.44
N ASN A 100 4.61 -10.30 -3.47
CA ASN A 100 4.08 -9.31 -4.40
C ASN A 100 5.11 -8.66 -5.31
N VAL A 101 6.41 -8.98 -5.18
CA VAL A 101 7.48 -8.38 -5.97
C VAL A 101 8.25 -9.46 -6.70
N GLN A 102 8.46 -9.26 -8.00
CA GLN A 102 9.24 -10.18 -8.83
C GLN A 102 10.72 -10.14 -8.46
N PRO A 103 11.44 -11.26 -8.65
CA PRO A 103 12.88 -11.30 -8.49
C PRO A 103 13.62 -10.24 -9.33
N GLY A 104 14.72 -9.71 -8.80
CA GLY A 104 15.56 -8.71 -9.47
C GLY A 104 15.02 -7.28 -9.46
N THR A 105 13.87 -7.04 -8.80
CA THR A 105 13.28 -5.70 -8.67
C THR A 105 14.10 -4.80 -7.75
N THR A 106 14.13 -3.49 -8.04
CA THR A 106 14.59 -2.49 -7.08
C THR A 106 13.44 -2.03 -6.19
N VAL A 107 13.53 -2.30 -4.89
CA VAL A 107 12.58 -1.83 -3.88
C VAL A 107 13.13 -0.55 -3.26
N VAL A 108 12.29 0.50 -3.22
CA VAL A 108 12.64 1.80 -2.64
C VAL A 108 11.74 2.05 -1.42
N SER A 109 12.34 2.32 -0.26
CA SER A 109 11.62 2.67 0.98
C SER A 109 12.26 3.85 1.69
N ASP A 110 11.69 4.26 2.83
CA ASP A 110 12.42 5.09 3.79
C ASP A 110 13.51 4.28 4.52
N GLU A 111 14.28 4.95 5.39
CA GLU A 111 15.36 4.34 6.18
C GLU A 111 14.86 3.53 7.40
N TRP A 112 13.63 3.04 7.38
CA TRP A 112 13.14 2.27 8.52
C TRP A 112 13.79 0.88 8.61
N ALA A 113 14.25 0.53 9.82
CA ALA A 113 15.02 -0.70 10.06
C ALA A 113 14.30 -1.99 9.64
N ALA A 114 12.97 -1.99 9.61
CA ALA A 114 12.19 -3.15 9.17
C ALA A 114 12.51 -3.56 7.71
N TYR A 115 12.91 -2.61 6.87
CA TYR A 115 13.23 -2.85 5.46
C TYR A 115 14.64 -3.39 5.22
N GLN A 116 15.50 -3.45 6.23
CA GLN A 116 16.85 -4.01 6.08
C GLN A 116 16.85 -5.50 5.66
N CYS A 117 15.72 -6.20 5.84
CA CYS A 117 15.56 -7.58 5.41
C CYS A 117 15.36 -7.76 3.91
N VAL A 118 15.04 -6.69 3.16
CA VAL A 118 14.62 -6.76 1.74
C VAL A 118 15.60 -7.52 0.83
N PRO A 119 16.93 -7.27 0.87
CA PRO A 119 17.88 -8.00 0.02
C PRO A 119 18.00 -9.49 0.35
N GLY A 120 17.55 -9.92 1.54
CA GLY A 120 17.60 -11.31 2.00
C GLY A 120 16.28 -12.06 1.85
N LEU A 121 15.26 -11.46 1.23
CA LEU A 121 13.95 -12.11 1.08
C LEU A 121 14.01 -13.29 0.11
N LEU A 122 13.30 -14.36 0.48
CA LEU A 122 13.22 -15.60 -0.27
C LEU A 122 11.82 -15.78 -0.84
N ASP A 123 11.70 -16.50 -1.96
CA ASP A 123 10.44 -16.96 -2.49
C ASP A 123 9.88 -18.16 -1.68
N SER A 124 8.72 -18.69 -2.10
CA SER A 124 8.08 -19.84 -1.45
C SER A 124 8.90 -21.14 -1.53
N ASN A 125 9.88 -21.22 -2.42
CA ASN A 125 10.78 -22.36 -2.58
C ASN A 125 12.11 -22.16 -1.83
N GLY A 126 12.28 -21.03 -1.12
CA GLY A 126 13.51 -20.69 -0.39
C GLY A 126 14.62 -20.13 -1.27
N VAL A 127 14.32 -19.70 -2.50
CA VAL A 127 15.29 -19.09 -3.42
C VAL A 127 15.32 -17.58 -3.18
N ASN A 128 16.51 -16.99 -3.15
CA ASN A 128 16.65 -15.54 -2.97
C ASN A 128 16.04 -14.78 -4.15
N LEU A 129 15.19 -13.80 -3.85
CA LEU A 129 14.54 -12.94 -4.84
C LEU A 129 15.52 -11.98 -5.53
N ASN A 130 16.75 -11.84 -5.03
CA ASN A 130 17.77 -10.91 -5.52
C ASN A 130 17.25 -9.46 -5.63
N LEU A 131 16.49 -9.03 -4.63
CA LEU A 131 15.95 -7.68 -4.58
C LEU A 131 17.06 -6.68 -4.26
N THR A 132 17.09 -5.57 -5.00
CA THR A 132 17.94 -4.43 -4.65
C THR A 132 17.17 -3.49 -3.75
N HIS A 133 17.71 -3.12 -2.60
CA HIS A 133 17.07 -2.15 -1.70
C HIS A 133 17.76 -0.79 -1.80
N LYS A 134 16.96 0.26 -2.06
CA LYS A 134 17.39 1.66 -1.96
C LYS A 134 16.57 2.36 -0.89
N THR A 135 17.22 3.22 -0.11
CA THR A 135 16.58 3.98 0.95
C THR A 135 16.60 5.47 0.67
N VAL A 136 15.55 6.18 1.07
CA VAL A 136 15.47 7.63 0.97
C VAL A 136 15.49 8.24 2.36
N ASN A 137 16.47 9.11 2.60
CA ASN A 137 16.58 9.84 3.86
C ASN A 137 15.62 11.04 3.90
N HIS A 138 14.41 10.83 4.39
CA HIS A 138 13.40 11.90 4.52
C HIS A 138 13.75 13.02 5.50
N SER A 139 14.81 12.89 6.31
CA SER A 139 15.25 13.94 7.23
C SER A 139 16.24 14.93 6.59
N LEU A 140 16.89 14.53 5.50
CA LEU A 140 17.95 15.30 4.86
C LEU A 140 17.53 15.79 3.46
N LEU A 141 16.84 14.96 2.67
CA LEU A 141 16.64 15.19 1.23
C LEU A 141 15.29 14.60 0.76
N PHE A 142 14.53 15.35 -0.06
CA PHE A 142 13.26 14.87 -0.66
C PHE A 142 13.48 13.88 -1.82
N VAL A 143 14.68 13.91 -2.40
CA VAL A 143 15.17 13.04 -3.46
C VAL A 143 16.64 12.77 -3.12
N ASP A 144 17.07 11.51 -3.10
CA ASP A 144 18.48 11.18 -2.94
C ASP A 144 19.27 11.70 -4.16
N PRO A 145 20.23 12.62 -3.98
CA PRO A 145 20.97 13.23 -5.09
C PRO A 145 21.99 12.29 -5.74
N VAL A 146 22.36 11.19 -5.08
CA VAL A 146 23.32 10.20 -5.58
C VAL A 146 22.59 9.08 -6.32
N THR A 147 21.49 8.58 -5.75
CA THR A 147 20.76 7.44 -6.33
C THR A 147 19.52 7.84 -7.14
N GLY A 148 19.05 9.09 -7.03
CA GLY A 148 17.80 9.58 -7.61
C GLY A 148 16.53 9.06 -6.92
N ALA A 149 16.67 8.25 -5.87
CA ALA A 149 15.57 7.59 -5.19
C ALA A 149 14.67 8.60 -4.46
N HIS A 150 13.35 8.40 -4.55
CA HIS A 150 12.35 9.24 -3.90
C HIS A 150 11.08 8.41 -3.66
N THR A 151 10.28 8.72 -2.64
CA THR A 151 9.00 8.01 -2.35
C THR A 151 7.75 8.83 -2.71
N LEU A 152 7.91 9.89 -3.52
CA LEU A 152 6.82 10.84 -3.83
C LEU A 152 5.61 10.17 -4.50
N ASN A 153 5.82 9.08 -5.26
CA ASN A 153 4.72 8.36 -5.91
C ASN A 153 3.80 7.75 -4.86
N ILE A 154 4.37 7.02 -3.89
CA ILE A 154 3.59 6.38 -2.84
C ILE A 154 2.98 7.40 -1.88
N GLU A 155 3.68 8.49 -1.56
CA GLU A 155 3.12 9.61 -0.78
C GLU A 155 1.90 10.25 -1.46
N SER A 156 1.95 10.43 -2.79
CA SER A 156 0.83 10.95 -3.57
C SER A 156 -0.35 9.98 -3.58
N CYS A 157 -0.08 8.67 -3.68
CA CYS A 157 -1.08 7.61 -3.56
C CYS A 157 -1.77 7.65 -2.19
N TRP A 158 -1.04 7.83 -1.10
CA TRP A 158 -1.62 7.95 0.25
C TRP A 158 -2.60 9.11 0.39
N ARG A 159 -2.26 10.26 -0.19
CA ARG A 159 -3.16 11.44 -0.19
C ARG A 159 -4.48 11.13 -0.89
N LYS A 160 -4.44 10.46 -2.05
CA LYS A 160 -5.64 10.04 -2.79
C LYS A 160 -6.46 9.01 -2.00
N ALA A 161 -5.81 7.98 -1.48
CA ALA A 161 -6.43 6.93 -0.68
C ALA A 161 -7.16 7.50 0.54
N LYS A 162 -6.48 8.32 1.36
CA LYS A 162 -7.08 8.99 2.52
C LYS A 162 -8.28 9.86 2.11
N GLY A 163 -8.16 10.61 1.02
CA GLY A 163 -9.26 11.43 0.51
C GLY A 163 -10.52 10.62 0.16
N GLN A 164 -10.36 9.46 -0.50
CA GLN A 164 -11.50 8.60 -0.82
C GLN A 164 -12.11 7.94 0.42
N LEU A 165 -11.27 7.50 1.37
CA LEU A 165 -11.74 6.91 2.61
C LEU A 165 -12.55 7.91 3.46
N ILE A 166 -12.12 9.17 3.56
CA ILE A 166 -12.89 10.23 4.24
C ILE A 166 -14.25 10.44 3.57
N ARG A 167 -14.27 10.58 2.24
CA ARG A 167 -15.51 10.83 1.48
C ARG A 167 -16.52 9.69 1.57
N SER A 168 -16.04 8.47 1.84
CA SER A 168 -16.91 7.31 2.02
C SER A 168 -17.81 7.40 3.26
N GLY A 169 -17.54 8.32 4.20
CA GLY A 169 -18.46 8.77 5.24
C GLY A 169 -18.87 7.73 6.29
N ARG A 170 -18.35 6.50 6.23
CA ARG A 170 -18.70 5.40 7.13
C ARG A 170 -17.63 5.22 8.20
N LYS A 171 -18.03 4.82 9.41
CA LYS A 171 -17.10 4.26 10.40
C LYS A 171 -16.42 3.05 9.73
N LEU A 172 -15.14 3.19 9.35
CA LEU A 172 -14.38 2.10 8.74
C LEU A 172 -14.27 0.96 9.75
N THR A 173 -15.13 -0.04 9.63
CA THR A 173 -14.87 -1.34 10.23
C THR A 173 -13.66 -1.98 9.53
N PRO A 174 -12.91 -2.88 10.17
CA PRO A 174 -11.76 -3.55 9.56
C PRO A 174 -12.09 -4.21 8.21
N GLN A 175 -13.23 -4.89 8.11
CA GLN A 175 -13.69 -5.55 6.88
C GLN A 175 -14.05 -4.54 5.78
N LEU A 176 -14.68 -3.42 6.16
CA LEU A 176 -14.98 -2.36 5.20
C LEU A 176 -13.68 -1.73 4.68
N MET A 177 -12.66 -1.58 5.53
CA MET A 177 -11.36 -1.07 5.14
C MET A 177 -10.69 -1.92 4.07
N GLU A 178 -10.57 -3.23 4.25
CA GLU A 178 -9.95 -4.13 3.27
C GLU A 178 -10.64 -4.04 1.90
N SER A 179 -11.99 -4.06 1.88
CA SER A 179 -12.75 -3.90 0.64
C SER A 179 -12.50 -2.55 -0.05
N HIS A 180 -12.30 -1.47 0.71
CA HIS A 180 -11.96 -0.16 0.14
C HIS A 180 -10.52 -0.10 -0.37
N LEU A 181 -9.58 -0.77 0.29
CA LEU A 181 -8.19 -0.87 -0.18
C LEU A 181 -8.12 -1.64 -1.50
N ALA A 182 -8.85 -2.76 -1.60
CA ALA A 182 -8.98 -3.52 -2.85
C ALA A 182 -9.59 -2.67 -3.97
N TRP A 183 -10.64 -1.90 -3.69
CA TRP A 183 -11.20 -0.97 -4.68
C TRP A 183 -10.20 0.08 -5.16
N LEU A 184 -9.39 0.64 -4.25
CA LEU A 184 -8.35 1.61 -4.60
C LEU A 184 -7.26 0.98 -5.47
N TRP A 185 -6.86 -0.25 -5.17
CA TRP A 185 -5.95 -1.02 -6.02
C TRP A 185 -6.57 -1.27 -7.39
N TRP A 186 -7.80 -1.77 -7.46
CA TRP A 186 -8.49 -2.01 -8.72
C TRP A 186 -8.58 -0.75 -9.59
N LEU A 187 -8.90 0.40 -9.00
CA LEU A 187 -8.91 1.69 -9.69
C LEU A 187 -7.52 2.14 -10.17
N SER A 188 -6.43 1.72 -9.52
CA SER A 188 -5.08 2.05 -9.98
C SER A 188 -4.71 1.37 -11.29
N VAL A 189 -5.34 0.22 -11.58
CA VAL A 189 -5.14 -0.57 -12.80
C VAL A 189 -6.22 -0.29 -13.84
N ASN A 190 -7.48 -0.16 -13.41
CA ASN A 190 -8.64 -0.08 -14.30
C ASN A 190 -9.37 1.27 -14.23
N GLY A 191 -8.83 2.25 -13.53
CA GLY A 191 -9.44 3.59 -13.41
C GLY A 191 -9.48 4.34 -14.74
N LYS A 192 -10.15 5.50 -14.75
CA LYS A 192 -10.35 6.31 -15.97
C LYS A 192 -9.07 6.71 -16.70
N ASP A 193 -7.98 6.85 -15.97
CA ASP A 193 -6.67 7.20 -16.53
C ASP A 193 -5.94 5.98 -17.17
N ARG A 194 -6.50 4.78 -17.02
CA ARG A 194 -5.89 3.48 -17.38
C ARG A 194 -6.76 2.63 -18.31
N CYS A 195 -8.07 2.74 -18.16
CA CYS A 195 -9.05 2.05 -18.98
C CYS A 195 -9.99 3.07 -19.62
N LYS A 196 -10.28 2.89 -20.92
CA LYS A 196 -11.20 3.75 -21.68
C LYS A 196 -12.61 3.74 -21.08
N ASP A 197 -13.06 2.56 -20.61
CA ASP A 197 -14.35 2.40 -19.95
C ASP A 197 -14.23 1.49 -18.71
N PRO A 198 -13.95 2.08 -17.54
CA PRO A 198 -13.88 1.34 -16.28
C PRO A 198 -15.19 0.66 -15.90
N PHE A 199 -16.35 1.19 -16.35
CA PHE A 199 -17.64 0.60 -16.02
C PHE A 199 -17.84 -0.71 -16.77
N LEU A 200 -17.60 -0.72 -18.09
CA LEU A 200 -17.66 -1.96 -18.87
C LEU A 200 -16.62 -2.97 -18.40
N ARG A 201 -15.41 -2.52 -18.07
CA ARG A 201 -14.38 -3.39 -17.50
C ARG A 201 -14.85 -4.05 -16.21
N LEU A 202 -15.52 -3.30 -15.33
CA LEU A 202 -16.10 -3.86 -14.11
C LEU A 202 -17.21 -4.88 -14.41
N MET A 203 -18.07 -4.59 -15.38
CA MET A 203 -19.13 -5.52 -15.81
C MET A 203 -18.53 -6.83 -16.34
N GLU A 204 -17.40 -6.79 -17.04
CA GLU A 204 -16.67 -7.98 -17.47
C GLU A 204 -16.14 -8.80 -16.28
N VAL A 205 -15.60 -8.15 -15.23
CA VAL A 205 -15.16 -8.88 -14.01
C VAL A 205 -16.35 -9.59 -13.37
N ILE A 206 -17.47 -8.88 -13.23
CA ILE A 206 -18.69 -9.42 -12.62
C ILE A 206 -19.21 -10.60 -13.45
N ALA A 207 -19.29 -10.44 -14.77
CA ALA A 207 -19.74 -11.50 -15.66
C ALA A 207 -18.86 -12.75 -15.55
N LYS A 208 -17.52 -12.59 -15.50
CA LYS A 208 -16.60 -13.72 -15.31
C LYS A 208 -16.78 -14.40 -13.95
N HIS A 209 -16.95 -13.62 -12.89
CA HIS A 209 -17.06 -14.16 -11.53
C HIS A 209 -18.33 -14.99 -11.32
N TYR A 210 -19.47 -14.60 -11.91
CA TYR A 210 -20.76 -15.30 -11.78
C TYR A 210 -21.09 -16.26 -12.92
N ALA A 211 -20.22 -16.38 -13.91
CA ALA A 211 -20.31 -17.42 -14.95
C ALA A 211 -19.70 -18.76 -14.51
N MET A 212 -19.05 -18.80 -13.33
CA MET A 212 -18.49 -20.00 -12.71
C MET A 212 -19.49 -20.72 -11.80
#